data_AF-A0A5E4NI65-F1
#
_entry.id   AF-A0A5E4NI65-F1
#
_cell.length_a   1.000
_cell.length_b   1.000
_cell.length_c   1.000
_cell.angle_alpha   90.00
_cell.angle_beta   90.00
_cell.angle_gamma   90.00
#
_symmetry.space_group_name_H-M   'P 1'
#
loop_
_entity.id
_entity.type
_entity.pdbx_description
1 polymer ?
#
loop_
_entity_poly.entity_id
_entity_poly.type
_entity_poly.pdbx_seq_one_letter_code
_entity_poly.pdbx_strand_id
1 'polypeptide(L)'
;MSFFRSLKSKLPWAKLVFDEIQQRCFRTSPATSKGYQISTSNLDTVPLPYECLQSRVKIFADRIVKPLSLIEKVLYSHLDVPENQEHKRGESYLKLRLDRVFNLNLNVF
;
A
#
# COMPACT_ATOMS: atom_id res chain seq x y z
N MET A 1 3.94 3.88 61.10
CA MET A 1 4.82 4.33 60.00
C MET A 1 5.34 3.05 59.35
N SER A 2 5.07 2.66 58.11
CA SER A 2 4.39 3.28 56.99
C SER A 2 3.93 2.15 56.06
N PHE A 3 2.77 2.37 55.44
CA PHE A 3 2.13 1.57 54.40
C PHE A 3 3.11 1.11 53.30
N PHE A 4 3.17 -0.19 53.02
CA PHE A 4 3.61 -0.67 51.69
C PHE A 4 2.51 -1.56 51.12
N ARG A 5 1.68 -0.95 50.28
CA ARG A 5 0.54 -1.57 49.62
C ARG A 5 1.04 -2.40 48.45
N SER A 6 0.78 -3.70 48.51
CA SER A 6 0.85 -4.63 47.39
C SER A 6 0.04 -4.11 46.20
N LEU A 7 0.69 -4.00 45.04
CA LEU A 7 0.03 -3.80 43.75
C LEU A 7 0.69 -4.74 42.73
N LYS A 8 0.12 -5.94 42.64
CA LYS A 8 0.24 -6.82 41.46
C LYS A 8 -0.35 -6.08 40.26
N SER A 9 0.44 -5.35 39.48
CA SER A 9 0.04 -4.95 38.14
C SER A 9 0.46 -6.04 37.15
N LYS A 10 -0.51 -6.86 36.74
CA LYS A 10 -0.37 -7.72 35.58
C LYS A 10 -0.44 -6.83 34.34
N LEU A 11 0.71 -6.41 33.81
CA LEU A 11 0.77 -5.69 32.53
C LEU A 11 1.68 -6.48 31.58
N PRO A 12 1.18 -6.85 30.38
CA PRO A 12 1.86 -7.80 29.51
C PRO A 12 3.08 -7.12 28.90
N TRP A 13 4.21 -7.81 29.00
CA TRP A 13 5.49 -7.55 28.32
C TRP A 13 5.35 -7.19 26.82
N ALA A 14 4.23 -7.55 26.19
CA ALA A 14 3.85 -7.12 24.86
C ALA A 14 3.76 -5.59 24.69
N LYS A 15 3.31 -4.82 25.70
CA LYS A 15 3.18 -3.35 25.58
C LYS A 15 4.52 -2.63 25.43
N LEU A 16 5.59 -3.16 26.01
CA LEU A 16 6.91 -2.54 25.98
C LEU A 16 7.59 -2.70 24.60
N VAL A 17 7.37 -3.85 23.95
CA VAL A 17 7.96 -4.12 22.62
C VAL A 17 7.35 -3.22 21.53
N PHE A 18 6.07 -2.85 21.65
CA PHE A 18 5.44 -1.95 20.68
C PHE A 18 5.86 -0.48 20.83
N ASP A 19 6.29 -0.06 22.03
CA ASP A 19 6.68 1.34 22.30
C ASP A 19 8.12 1.65 21.83
N GLU A 20 9.03 0.67 21.82
CA GLU A 20 10.41 0.87 21.34
C GLU A 20 10.51 1.01 19.81
N ILE A 21 9.58 0.42 19.05
CA ILE A 21 9.50 0.58 17.59
C ILE A 21 9.21 2.04 17.20
N GLN A 22 8.70 2.86 18.13
CA GLN A 22 8.37 4.27 17.89
C GLN A 22 9.59 5.23 17.95
N GLN A 23 10.75 4.82 18.48
CA GLN A 23 11.86 5.76 18.69
C GLN A 23 12.69 6.09 17.44
N ARG A 24 12.58 5.32 16.35
CA ARG A 24 13.34 5.57 15.09
C ARG A 24 12.54 6.20 13.95
N CYS A 25 11.25 6.47 14.15
CA CYS A 25 10.37 7.06 13.13
C CYS A 25 9.92 8.46 13.52
N PHE A 26 10.85 9.42 13.60
CA PHE A 26 10.60 10.83 13.96
C PHE A 26 9.68 11.63 13.00
N ARG A 27 9.08 11.01 11.97
CA ARG A 27 8.22 11.72 11.00
C ARG A 27 6.79 11.17 10.85
N THR A 28 6.44 10.06 11.49
CA THR A 28 5.08 9.51 11.39
C THR A 28 4.49 9.41 12.78
N SER A 29 3.58 10.32 13.13
CA SER A 29 2.85 10.19 14.39
C SER A 29 1.91 8.96 14.31
N PRO A 30 1.68 8.25 15.42
CA PRO A 30 0.74 7.14 15.44
C PRO A 30 -0.69 7.56 15.01
N ALA A 31 -1.04 8.84 15.17
CA ALA A 31 -2.29 9.41 14.66
C ALA A 31 -2.36 9.47 13.12
N THR A 32 -1.24 9.65 12.42
CA THR A 32 -1.19 9.62 10.94
C THR A 32 -1.03 8.21 10.36
N SER A 33 -0.73 7.20 11.19
CA SER A 33 -0.59 5.80 10.75
C SER A 33 -1.93 5.09 10.47
N LYS A 34 -3.06 5.71 10.82
CA LYS A 34 -4.39 5.17 10.55
C LYS A 34 -4.74 5.41 9.09
N GLY A 35 -4.88 4.33 8.31
CA GLY A 35 -5.04 4.28 6.85
C GLY A 35 -5.59 5.57 6.23
N TYR A 36 -4.69 6.45 5.81
CA TYR A 36 -5.05 7.75 5.29
C TYR A 36 -5.60 7.58 3.88
N GLN A 37 -6.84 8.03 3.67
CA GLN A 37 -7.41 8.17 2.33
C GLN A 37 -6.68 9.33 1.65
N ILE A 38 -5.65 8.99 0.88
CA ILE A 38 -4.82 9.95 0.15
C ILE A 38 -5.53 10.28 -1.15
N SER A 39 -5.88 11.55 -1.34
CA SER A 39 -6.29 12.04 -2.65
C SER A 39 -5.13 11.94 -3.63
N THR A 40 -5.45 11.44 -4.81
CA THR A 40 -4.55 11.32 -5.96
C THR A 40 -3.93 12.66 -6.42
N SER A 41 -4.69 13.76 -6.34
CA SER A 41 -4.24 15.10 -6.71
C SER A 41 -4.95 16.15 -5.86
N ASN A 42 -4.57 17.43 -6.00
CA ASN A 42 -5.28 18.54 -5.36
C ASN A 42 -6.68 18.78 -5.95
N LEU A 43 -6.91 18.32 -7.19
CA LEU A 43 -8.15 18.56 -7.92
C LEU A 43 -9.16 17.44 -7.71
N ASP A 44 -8.70 16.25 -7.32
CA ASP A 44 -9.52 15.04 -7.28
C ASP A 44 -9.72 14.57 -5.84
N THR A 45 -10.97 14.29 -5.49
CA THR A 45 -11.33 13.78 -4.16
C THR A 45 -11.21 12.25 -4.07
N VAL A 46 -11.01 11.56 -5.20
CA VAL A 46 -10.96 10.09 -5.24
C VAL A 46 -9.70 9.58 -4.52
N PRO A 47 -9.85 8.71 -3.51
CA PRO A 47 -8.73 8.15 -2.77
C PRO A 47 -8.02 7.05 -3.56
N LEU A 48 -6.71 6.93 -3.36
CA LEU A 48 -5.88 5.91 -3.99
C LEU A 48 -6.21 4.48 -3.49
N PRO A 49 -6.53 3.51 -4.37
CA PRO A 49 -6.91 2.16 -3.96
C PRO A 49 -5.69 1.24 -3.77
N TYR A 50 -4.82 1.55 -2.81
CA TYR A 50 -3.61 0.76 -2.56
C TYR A 50 -3.88 -0.72 -2.24
N GLU A 51 -4.96 -1.01 -1.51
CA GLU A 51 -5.32 -2.39 -1.13
C GLU A 51 -5.65 -3.24 -2.35
N CYS A 52 -6.42 -2.70 -3.30
CA CYS A 52 -6.77 -3.39 -4.55
C CYS A 52 -5.55 -3.61 -5.45
N LEU A 53 -4.64 -2.64 -5.53
CA LEU A 53 -3.41 -2.78 -6.30
C LEU A 53 -2.51 -3.86 -5.70
N GLN A 54 -2.40 -3.89 -4.36
CA GLN A 54 -1.57 -4.85 -3.66
C GLN A 54 -2.11 -6.28 -3.76
N SER A 55 -3.42 -6.47 -3.72
CA SER A 55 -4.02 -7.80 -3.90
C SER A 55 -3.76 -8.36 -5.31
N ARG A 56 -3.86 -7.54 -6.36
CA ARG A 56 -3.55 -7.96 -7.73
C ARG A 56 -2.08 -8.35 -7.90
N VAL A 57 -1.15 -7.59 -7.32
CA VAL A 57 0.29 -7.93 -7.40
C VAL A 57 0.59 -9.26 -6.71
N LYS A 58 -0.09 -9.57 -5.59
CA LYS A 58 0.08 -10.87 -4.91
C LYS A 58 -0.29 -12.05 -5.80
N ILE A 59 -1.41 -11.95 -6.54
CA ILE A 59 -1.83 -12.98 -7.50
C ILE A 59 -0.72 -13.31 -8.51
N PHE A 60 0.00 -12.29 -9.01
CA PHE A 60 1.10 -12.50 -9.96
C PHE A 60 2.42 -12.94 -9.30
N ALA A 61 2.66 -12.51 -8.06
CA ALA A 61 3.81 -12.95 -7.28
C ALA A 61 3.74 -14.46 -6.98
N ASP A 62 2.54 -14.99 -6.74
CA ASP A 62 2.34 -16.42 -6.47
C ASP A 62 2.45 -17.27 -7.74
N ARG A 63 2.11 -16.71 -8.91
CA ARG A 63 2.19 -17.38 -10.21
C ARG A 63 3.60 -17.47 -10.78
N ILE A 64 4.41 -16.43 -10.55
CA ILE A 64 5.73 -16.28 -11.16
C ILE A 64 6.79 -16.61 -10.12
N VAL A 65 7.55 -17.68 -10.34
CA VAL A 65 8.62 -18.17 -9.43
C VAL A 65 9.81 -17.18 -9.30
N LYS A 66 9.81 -16.09 -10.07
CA LYS A 66 10.87 -15.07 -10.13
C LYS A 66 10.41 -13.76 -9.47
N PRO A 67 11.30 -13.00 -8.80
CA PRO A 67 10.95 -11.67 -8.32
C PRO A 67 10.50 -10.74 -9.47
N LEU A 68 9.37 -10.07 -9.25
CA LEU A 68 8.80 -9.08 -10.17
C LEU A 68 9.59 -7.78 -10.14
N SER A 69 9.90 -7.24 -11.32
CA SER A 69 10.46 -5.90 -11.45
C SER A 69 9.43 -4.82 -11.06
N LEU A 70 9.88 -3.60 -10.77
CA LEU A 70 8.98 -2.51 -10.41
C LEU A 70 7.98 -2.18 -11.53
N ILE A 71 8.46 -2.18 -12.78
CA ILE A 71 7.62 -1.92 -13.96
C ILE A 71 6.52 -2.98 -14.05
N GLU A 72 6.86 -4.26 -13.89
CA GLU A 72 5.87 -5.35 -13.92
C GLU A 72 4.85 -5.23 -12.80
N LYS A 73 5.28 -4.83 -11.59
CA LYS A 73 4.35 -4.61 -10.48
C LYS A 73 3.34 -3.50 -10.79
N VAL A 74 3.79 -2.39 -11.39
CA VAL A 74 2.90 -1.31 -11.82
C VAL A 74 1.97 -1.77 -12.94
N LEU A 75 2.47 -2.55 -13.89
CA LEU A 75 1.68 -3.08 -14.99
C LEU A 75 0.59 -4.03 -14.48
N TYR A 76 0.97 -4.98 -13.62
CA TYR A 76 0.08 -6.05 -13.15
C TYR A 76 -0.94 -5.55 -12.14
N SER A 77 -0.62 -4.50 -11.38
CA SER A 77 -1.60 -3.87 -10.49
C SER A 77 -2.75 -3.20 -11.26
N HIS A 78 -2.52 -2.79 -12.51
CA HIS A 78 -3.52 -2.12 -13.36
C HIS A 78 -4.20 -3.05 -14.37
N LEU A 79 -4.01 -4.37 -14.29
CA LEU A 79 -4.73 -5.31 -15.15
C LEU A 79 -6.23 -5.34 -14.81
N ASP A 80 -7.05 -5.50 -15.85
CA ASP A 80 -8.50 -5.63 -15.69
C ASP A 80 -8.85 -7.00 -15.07
N VAL A 81 -8.37 -8.08 -15.70
CA VAL A 81 -8.62 -9.46 -15.27
C VAL A 81 -7.29 -10.13 -14.91
N PRO A 82 -6.86 -10.08 -13.64
CA PRO A 82 -5.55 -10.62 -13.23
C PRO A 82 -5.50 -12.15 -13.31
N GLU A 83 -6.63 -12.84 -13.20
CA GLU A 83 -6.63 -14.30 -13.07
C GLU A 83 -6.46 -15.07 -14.37
N ASN A 84 -6.98 -14.56 -15.48
CA ASN A 84 -7.10 -15.31 -16.74
C ASN A 84 -6.08 -14.88 -17.81
N GLN A 85 -5.18 -13.95 -17.50
CA GLN A 85 -4.30 -13.35 -18.51
C GLN A 85 -2.97 -14.10 -18.64
N GLU A 86 -2.72 -14.66 -19.83
CA GLU A 86 -1.40 -15.18 -20.20
C GLU A 86 -0.37 -14.05 -20.29
N HIS A 87 0.81 -14.27 -19.69
CA HIS A 87 1.89 -13.29 -19.64
C HIS A 87 3.16 -13.84 -20.29
N LYS A 88 3.51 -13.29 -21.45
CA LYS A 88 4.78 -13.55 -22.13
C LYS A 88 5.41 -12.22 -22.53
N ARG A 89 6.58 -11.93 -21.95
CA ARG A 89 7.30 -10.67 -22.22
C ARG A 89 7.60 -10.55 -23.72
N GLY A 90 7.29 -9.40 -24.30
CA GLY A 90 7.52 -9.13 -25.72
C GLY A 90 6.49 -9.71 -26.69
N GLU A 91 5.51 -10.50 -26.20
CA GLU A 91 4.52 -11.16 -27.05
C GLU A 91 3.08 -10.84 -26.62
N SER A 92 2.78 -10.88 -25.32
CA SER A 92 1.41 -10.76 -24.83
C SER A 92 0.92 -9.31 -24.82
N TYR A 93 -0.23 -9.07 -25.44
CA TYR A 93 -0.98 -7.82 -25.30
C TYR A 93 -1.74 -7.77 -23.97
N LEU A 94 -1.60 -6.66 -23.24
CA LEU A 94 -2.19 -6.49 -21.91
C LEU A 94 -3.35 -5.50 -21.95
N LYS A 95 -4.45 -5.89 -21.30
CA LYS A 95 -5.63 -5.03 -21.13
C LYS A 95 -5.53 -4.33 -19.79
N LEU A 96 -5.07 -3.08 -19.83
CA LEU A 96 -4.82 -2.27 -18.66
C LEU A 96 -5.96 -1.28 -18.41
N ARG A 97 -6.28 -1.05 -17.14
CA ARG A 97 -7.13 0.02 -16.66
C ARG A 97 -6.23 1.17 -16.21
N LEU A 98 -6.05 2.15 -17.09
CA LEU A 98 -5.34 3.39 -16.76
C LEU A 98 -6.16 4.20 -15.75
N ASP A 99 -5.50 4.72 -14.72
CA ASP A 99 -6.14 5.54 -13.69
C ASP A 99 -6.53 6.93 -14.23
N ARG A 100 -5.67 7.51 -15.08
CA ARG A 100 -5.84 8.87 -15.60
C ARG A 100 -5.40 8.95 -17.05
N VAL A 101 -6.06 9.85 -17.78
CA VAL A 101 -5.73 10.22 -19.16
C VAL A 101 -5.56 11.72 -19.22
N PHE A 102 -4.50 12.18 -19.86
CA PHE A 102 -4.29 13.60 -20.10
C PHE A 102 -4.47 13.87 -21.60
N ASN A 103 -5.31 14.84 -21.92
CA ASN A 103 -5.46 15.36 -23.28
C ASN A 103 -4.92 16.78 -23.31
N LEU A 104 -3.92 17.02 -24.16
CA LEU A 104 -3.37 18.35 -24.40
C LEU A 104 -4.37 19.16 -25.23
N ASN A 105 -5.20 19.94 -24.56
CA ASN A 105 -5.96 20.98 -25.23
C ASN A 105 -5.04 22.20 -25.43
N LEU A 106 -4.62 22.42 -26.67
CA LEU A 106 -3.70 23.50 -27.07
C LEU A 106 -4.26 24.92 -26.82
N ASN A 107 -5.54 25.06 -26.45
CA ASN A 107 -6.18 26.35 -26.21
C ASN A 107 -6.03 26.89 -24.77
N VAL A 108 -5.18 26.29 -23.93
CA VAL A 108 -5.00 26.70 -22.51
C VAL A 108 -3.53 27.02 -22.18
N PHE A 109 -2.78 27.56 -23.15
CA PHE A 109 -1.50 28.25 -22.89
C PHE A 109 -1.57 29.69 -23.38
#